data_AF-A0A4Q0VTC5-F1
#
_entry.id   AF-A0A4Q0VTC5-F1
#
_cell.length_a   1.000
_cell.length_b   1.000
_cell.length_c   1.000
_cell.angle_alpha   90.00
_cell.angle_beta   90.00
_cell.angle_gamma   90.00
#
_symmetry.space_group_name_H-M   'P 1'
#
loop_
_entity.id
_entity.type
_entity.pdbx_description
1 polymer ?
#
loop_
_entity_poly.entity_id
_entity_poly.type
_entity_poly.pdbx_seq_one_letter_code
_entity_poly.pdbx_strand_id
1 'polypeptide(L)'
;MEEKQQFEVWKEDVQPALTSKVEEFHMLGYDRATEEELWECVIAKLRREKKLVQIHYLVSSILTLKATDYMTWLTVGAYKAPNWFSSDEELVFGGN
;
A
#
# COMPACT_ATOMS: atom_id res chain seq x y z
N MET A 1 5.56 -12.39 19.05
CA MET A 1 6.36 -11.36 18.33
C MET A 1 6.74 -11.83 16.92
N GLU A 2 6.09 -12.83 16.32
CA GLU A 2 6.56 -13.48 15.08
C GLU A 2 5.99 -12.91 13.78
N GLU A 3 4.88 -12.16 13.81
CA GLU A 3 4.21 -11.71 12.58
C GLU A 3 5.02 -10.67 11.77
N LYS A 4 5.78 -9.78 12.44
CA LYS A 4 6.55 -8.75 11.74
C LYS A 4 7.64 -9.35 10.84
N GLN A 5 8.31 -10.41 11.30
CA GLN A 5 9.45 -10.97 10.58
C GLN A 5 8.99 -11.77 9.35
N GLN A 6 7.79 -12.35 9.38
CA GLN A 6 7.23 -13.14 8.29
C GLN A 6 6.78 -12.29 7.09
N PHE A 7 6.22 -11.10 7.33
CA PHE A 7 5.78 -10.22 6.24
C PHE A 7 6.96 -9.59 5.48
N GLU A 8 8.05 -9.25 6.16
CA GLU A 8 9.25 -8.71 5.49
C GLU A 8 9.89 -9.74 4.56
N VAL A 9 9.95 -11.02 4.99
CA VAL A 9 10.44 -12.11 4.12
C VAL A 9 9.54 -12.27 2.89
N TRP A 10 8.22 -12.21 3.08
CA TRP A 10 7.29 -12.33 1.95
C TRP A 10 7.25 -11.10 1.06
N LYS A 11 7.70 -9.93 1.52
CA LYS A 11 7.72 -8.70 0.73
C LYS A 11 8.55 -8.90 -0.54
N GLU A 12 9.70 -9.57 -0.42
CA GLU A 12 10.56 -9.93 -1.55
C GLU A 12 9.82 -10.88 -2.52
N ASP A 13 9.16 -11.91 -2.01
CA ASP A 13 8.42 -12.88 -2.83
C ASP A 13 7.22 -12.26 -3.57
N VAL A 14 6.53 -11.29 -2.95
CA VAL A 14 5.35 -10.63 -3.53
C VAL A 14 5.67 -9.35 -4.29
N GLN A 15 6.94 -8.93 -4.32
CA GLN A 15 7.39 -7.73 -5.01
C GLN A 15 6.88 -7.69 -6.47
N PRO A 16 6.94 -8.77 -7.27
CA PRO A 16 6.42 -8.74 -8.65
C PRO A 16 4.93 -8.40 -8.73
N ALA A 17 4.14 -8.81 -7.73
CA ALA A 17 2.71 -8.50 -7.66
C ALA A 17 2.47 -7.04 -7.24
N LEU A 18 3.33 -6.48 -6.38
CA LEU A 18 3.29 -5.06 -6.03
C LEU A 18 3.61 -4.19 -7.23
N THR A 19 4.73 -4.46 -7.92
CA THR A 19 5.12 -3.73 -9.13
C THR A 19 4.02 -3.76 -10.18
N SER A 20 3.47 -4.96 -10.48
CA SER A 20 2.39 -5.09 -11.46
C SER A 20 1.12 -4.31 -11.05
N LYS A 21 0.80 -4.23 -9.75
CA LYS A 21 -0.35 -3.47 -9.27
C LYS A 21 -0.11 -1.96 -9.29
N VAL A 22 1.12 -1.51 -9.02
CA VAL A 22 1.50 -0.09 -9.16
C VAL A 22 1.38 0.34 -10.62
N GLU A 23 1.90 -0.44 -11.56
CA GLU A 23 1.77 -0.19 -12.99
C GLU A 23 0.30 -0.12 -13.42
N GLU A 24 -0.55 -1.04 -12.93
CA GLU A 24 -2.00 -0.98 -13.15
C GLU A 24 -2.61 0.33 -12.63
N PHE A 25 -2.21 0.79 -11.45
CA PHE A 25 -2.71 2.04 -10.88
C PHE A 25 -2.24 3.27 -11.68
N HIS A 26 -1.00 3.29 -12.13
CA HIS A 26 -0.49 4.32 -13.03
C HIS A 26 -1.27 4.35 -14.34
N MET A 27 -1.55 3.19 -14.94
CA MET A 27 -2.40 3.09 -16.14
C MET A 27 -3.82 3.62 -15.92
N LEU A 28 -4.33 3.57 -14.70
CA LEU A 28 -5.64 4.12 -14.31
C LEU A 28 -5.58 5.63 -13.97
N GLY A 29 -4.41 6.27 -14.06
CA GLY A 29 -4.19 7.69 -13.80
C GLY A 29 -3.78 8.02 -12.36
N TYR A 30 -3.38 7.03 -11.57
CA TYR A 30 -2.87 7.21 -10.21
C TYR A 30 -1.34 7.22 -10.18
N ASP A 31 -0.71 8.11 -10.94
CA ASP A 31 0.75 8.14 -11.19
C ASP A 31 1.62 8.28 -9.93
N ARG A 32 1.03 8.74 -8.81
CA ARG A 32 1.73 8.90 -7.53
C ARG A 32 1.79 7.62 -6.69
N ALA A 33 1.10 6.55 -7.11
CA ALA A 33 1.08 5.33 -6.34
C ALA A 33 2.48 4.70 -6.27
N THR A 34 2.92 4.37 -5.06
CA THR A 34 4.22 3.71 -4.82
C THR A 34 4.05 2.29 -4.29
N GLU A 35 5.07 1.45 -4.48
CA GLU A 35 5.07 0.08 -3.94
C GLU A 35 4.97 0.09 -2.40
N GLU A 36 5.63 1.05 -1.76
CA GLU A 36 5.60 1.25 -0.31
C GLU A 36 4.19 1.56 0.20
N GLU A 37 3.49 2.52 -0.41
CA GLU A 37 2.13 2.88 -0.01
C GLU A 37 1.14 1.73 -0.25
N LEU A 38 1.28 1.02 -1.37
CA LEU A 38 0.44 -0.15 -1.65
C LEU A 38 0.69 -1.25 -0.62
N TRP A 39 1.95 -1.53 -0.31
CA TRP A 39 2.34 -2.50 0.71
C TRP A 39 1.73 -2.15 2.06
N GLU A 40 1.90 -0.91 2.52
CA GLU A 40 1.33 -0.44 3.78
C GLU A 40 -0.20 -0.52 3.81
N CYS A 41 -0.85 -0.16 2.70
CA CYS A 41 -2.30 -0.26 2.53
C CYS A 41 -2.78 -1.71 2.68
N VAL A 42 -2.13 -2.66 1.99
CA VAL A 42 -2.47 -4.08 2.07
C VAL A 42 -2.23 -4.64 3.46
N ILE A 43 -1.09 -4.34 4.08
CA ILE A 43 -0.77 -4.81 5.44
C ILE A 43 -1.76 -4.23 6.45
N ALA A 44 -2.14 -2.95 6.32
CA ALA A 44 -3.16 -2.34 7.18
C ALA A 44 -4.53 -3.01 7.03
N LYS A 45 -4.90 -3.42 5.81
CA LYS A 45 -6.14 -4.17 5.54
C LYS A 45 -6.08 -5.57 6.17
N LEU A 46 -4.99 -6.31 5.95
CA LEU A 46 -4.79 -7.66 6.51
C LEU A 46 -4.79 -7.68 8.03
N ARG A 47 -4.14 -6.69 8.68
CA ARG A 47 -4.14 -6.56 10.15
C ARG A 47 -5.53 -6.36 10.73
N ARG A 48 -6.45 -5.70 10.01
CA ARG A 48 -7.84 -5.53 10.45
C ARG A 48 -8.63 -6.83 10.40
N GLU A 49 -8.28 -7.72 9.46
CA GLU A 49 -9.00 -8.97 9.25
C GLU A 49 -8.64 -10.07 10.27
N LYS A 50 -7.55 -9.92 11.04
CA LYS A 50 -7.13 -10.84 12.13
C LYS A 50 -7.14 -12.33 11.75
N LYS A 51 -6.84 -12.66 10.49
CA LYS A 51 -6.74 -14.03 9.99
C LYS A 51 -5.29 -14.48 9.92
N LEU A 52 -5.07 -15.80 10.02
CA LEU A 52 -3.78 -16.40 9.66
C LEU A 52 -3.52 -16.13 8.18
N VAL A 53 -2.64 -15.19 7.89
CA VAL A 53 -2.31 -14.79 6.51
C VAL A 53 -1.31 -15.80 5.96
N GLN A 54 -1.69 -16.51 4.90
CA GLN A 54 -0.75 -17.28 4.08
C GLN A 54 -0.27 -16.43 2.91
N ILE A 55 0.88 -16.77 2.32
CA ILE A 55 1.46 -15.99 1.21
C ILE A 55 0.51 -15.85 0.01
N HIS A 56 -0.24 -16.91 -0.33
CA HIS A 56 -1.22 -16.86 -1.43
C HIS A 56 -2.35 -15.84 -1.15
N TYR A 57 -2.70 -15.63 0.12
CA TYR A 57 -3.71 -14.68 0.53
C TYR A 57 -3.18 -13.25 0.46
N LEU A 58 -1.91 -13.04 0.79
CA LEU A 58 -1.23 -11.75 0.63
C LEU A 58 -1.17 -11.36 -0.85
N VAL A 59 -0.71 -12.26 -1.73
CA VAL A 59 -0.68 -12.03 -3.19
C VAL A 59 -2.08 -11.72 -3.73
N SER A 60 -3.08 -12.52 -3.35
CA SER A 60 -4.47 -12.27 -3.75
C SER A 60 -4.96 -10.90 -3.27
N SER A 61 -4.63 -10.51 -2.04
CA SER A 61 -5.01 -9.21 -1.49
C SER A 61 -4.36 -8.04 -2.21
N ILE A 62 -3.12 -8.20 -2.69
CA ILE A 62 -2.43 -7.21 -3.54
C ILE A 62 -3.13 -7.11 -4.90
N LEU A 63 -3.31 -8.23 -5.59
CA LEU A 63 -3.85 -8.25 -6.95
C LEU A 63 -5.34 -7.90 -7.02
N THR A 64 -6.09 -8.04 -5.93
CA THR A 64 -7.51 -7.65 -5.84
C THR A 64 -7.72 -6.27 -5.20
N LEU A 65 -6.64 -5.56 -4.84
CA LEU A 65 -6.74 -4.21 -4.30
C LEU A 65 -7.38 -3.28 -5.32
N LYS A 66 -8.48 -2.64 -4.92
CA LYS A 66 -9.19 -1.66 -5.75
C LYS A 66 -8.58 -0.28 -5.54
N ALA A 67 -8.47 0.50 -6.61
CA ALA A 67 -8.04 1.90 -6.52
C ALA A 67 -8.92 2.72 -5.55
N THR A 68 -10.22 2.43 -5.45
CA THR A 68 -11.13 3.07 -4.48
C THR A 68 -10.74 2.79 -3.03
N ASP A 69 -10.31 1.56 -2.72
CA ASP A 69 -9.88 1.17 -1.37
C ASP A 69 -8.57 1.88 -1.02
N TYR A 70 -7.64 1.93 -1.98
CA TYR A 70 -6.37 2.64 -1.84
C TYR A 70 -6.57 4.14 -1.61
N MET A 71 -7.41 4.81 -2.41
CA MET A 71 -7.73 6.24 -2.22
C MET A 71 -8.40 6.53 -0.88
N THR A 72 -9.30 5.63 -0.44
CA THR A 72 -9.93 5.74 0.89
C THR A 72 -8.87 5.61 1.98
N TRP A 73 -7.93 4.67 1.84
CA TRP A 73 -6.83 4.48 2.78
C TRP A 73 -5.93 5.71 2.84
N LEU A 74 -5.51 6.26 1.69
CA LEU A 74 -4.71 7.49 1.62
C LEU A 74 -5.39 8.66 2.32
N THR A 75 -6.66 8.90 1.98
CA THR A 75 -7.47 9.98 2.54
C THR A 75 -7.57 9.87 4.07
N VAL A 76 -7.86 8.67 4.58
CA VAL A 76 -7.93 8.41 6.03
C VAL A 76 -6.56 8.57 6.70
N GLY A 77 -5.47 8.19 6.03
CA GLY A 77 -4.10 8.40 6.51
C GLY A 77 -3.77 9.88 6.68
N ALA A 78 -4.09 10.70 5.67
CA ALA A 78 -3.85 12.14 5.69
C ALA A 78 -4.60 12.85 6.83
N TYR A 79 -5.82 12.41 7.17
CA TYR A 79 -6.56 12.94 8.31
C TYR A 79 -5.99 12.52 9.68
N LYS A 80 -5.25 11.41 9.75
CA LYS A 80 -4.75 10.85 11.02
C LYS A 80 -3.37 11.37 11.42
N ALA A 81 -2.52 11.76 10.47
CA ALA A 81 -1.28 12.47 10.76
C ALA A 81 -0.78 13.23 9.52
N PRO A 82 -0.37 14.51 9.66
CA PRO A 82 0.36 15.23 8.60
C PRO A 82 1.68 14.55 8.19
N ASN A 83 2.27 13.75 9.09
CA ASN A 83 3.57 13.11 8.90
C ASN A 83 3.49 11.63 8.46
N TRP A 84 2.30 11.10 8.16
CA TRP A 84 2.14 9.68 7.79
C TRP A 84 2.79 9.35 6.43
N PHE A 85 2.83 10.33 5.52
CA PHE A 85 3.44 10.20 4.18
C PHE A 85 4.79 10.90 4.06
N SER A 86 5.45 11.23 5.17
CA SER A 86 6.76 11.89 5.14
C SER A 86 7.87 10.90 4.76
N SER A 87 7.90 10.50 3.49
CA SER A 87 9.14 10.34 2.75
C SER A 87 9.23 11.56 1.83
N ASP A 88 10.33 12.30 1.96
CA ASP A 88 10.60 13.60 1.35
C ASP A 88 10.03 13.83 -0.06
N GLU A 89 8.88 14.51 -0.16
CA GLU A 89 8.60 15.47 -1.24
C GLU A 89 7.82 16.65 -0.64
N GLU A 90 8.48 17.81 -0.57
CA GLU A 90 7.82 19.09 -0.31
C GLU A 90 6.67 19.25 -1.31
N LEU A 91 5.44 19.30 -0.80
CA LEU A 91 4.30 19.81 -1.56
C LEU A 91 4.52 21.30 -1.82
N VAL A 92 5.20 21.63 -2.93
CA VAL A 92 5.19 22.97 -3.50
C VAL A 92 3.77 23.22 -4.01
N PHE A 93 2.92 23.77 -3.15
CA PHE A 93 1.66 24.35 -3.59
C PHE A 93 2.01 25.55 -4.46
N GLY A 94 1.81 25.37 -5.77
CA GLY A 94 2.03 26.39 -6.78
C GLY A 94 1.38 27.69 -6.37
N GLY A 95 2.21 28.73 -6.26
CA GLY A 95 1.74 30.10 -6.17
C GLY A 95 1.01 30.47 -7.46
N ASN A 96 -0.22 30.93 -7.30
CA ASN A 96 -0.73 32.15 -7.92
C ASN A 96 -1.98 32.64 -7.18
#